data_AF-A0A072UWX6-F1
#
_entry.id   AF-A0A072UWX6-F1
#
_cell.length_a   1.000
_cell.length_b   1.000
_cell.length_c   1.000
_cell.angle_alpha   90.00
_cell.angle_beta   90.00
_cell.angle_gamma   90.00
#
_symmetry.space_group_name_H-M   'P 1'
#
loop_
_entity.id
_entity.type
_entity.pdbx_description
1 polymer ?
#
loop_
_entity_poly.entity_id
_entity_poly.type
_entity_poly.pdbx_seq_one_letter_code
_entity_poly.pdbx_strand_id
1 'polypeptide(L)' 'MAKTLQFVYYMILCISLFLVAKNINAIHCNDVNDCPPDISNPFVRCESNRCIYSRLEPPFGC' A
#
# COMPACT_ATOMS: atom_id res chain seq x y z
N MET A 1 6.04 -34.50 -13.23
CA MET A 1 4.98 -33.59 -13.73
C MET A 1 4.10 -33.06 -12.59
N ALA A 2 3.62 -33.90 -11.65
CA ALA A 2 2.83 -33.44 -10.49
C ALA A 2 3.58 -32.49 -9.53
N LYS A 3 4.89 -32.69 -9.32
CA LYS A 3 5.72 -31.84 -8.44
C LYS A 3 5.85 -30.40 -8.94
N THR A 4 5.92 -30.22 -10.26
CA THR A 4 6.02 -28.90 -10.89
C THR A 4 4.70 -28.13 -10.76
N LEU A 5 3.56 -28.82 -10.87
CA LEU A 5 2.23 -28.24 -10.65
C LEU A 5 2.03 -27.79 -9.19
N GLN A 6 2.49 -28.58 -8.21
CA GLN A 6 2.47 -28.16 -6.81
C GLN A 6 3.28 -26.89 -6.59
N PHE A 7 4.49 -26.81 -7.14
CA PHE A 7 5.34 -25.63 -6.99
C PHE A 7 4.68 -24.36 -7.57
N VAL A 8 4.10 -24.45 -8.76
CA VAL A 8 3.38 -23.32 -9.38
C VAL A 8 2.17 -22.90 -8.55
N TYR A 9 1.44 -23.86 -7.97
CA TYR A 9 0.30 -23.58 -7.11
C TYR A 9 0.69 -22.81 -5.84
N TYR A 10 1.79 -23.19 -5.19
CA TYR A 10 2.34 -22.44 -4.05
C TYR A 10 2.77 -21.02 -4.44
N MET A 11 3.39 -20.84 -5.61
CA MET A 11 3.79 -19.52 -6.09
C MET A 11 2.59 -18.60 -6.34
N ILE A 12 1.53 -19.11 -6.98
CA ILE A 12 0.30 -18.35 -7.22
C ILE A 12 -0.36 -17.97 -5.90
N LEU A 13 -0.41 -18.89 -4.93
CA LEU A 13 -0.96 -18.61 -3.59
C LEU A 13 -0.18 -17.49 -2.88
N CYS A 14 1.15 -17.56 -2.87
CA CYS A 14 1.97 -16.50 -2.29
C CYS A 14 1.69 -15.15 -2.94
N ILE A 15 1.73 -15.06 -4.28
CA ILE A 15 1.50 -13.81 -5.01
C ILE A 15 0.11 -13.24 -4.71
N SER A 16 -0.91 -14.11 -4.66
CA SER A 16 -2.29 -13.72 -4.33
C SER A 16 -2.39 -13.13 -2.91
N LEU A 17 -1.76 -13.77 -1.93
CA LEU A 17 -1.72 -13.28 -0.54
C LEU A 17 -0.97 -11.95 -0.41
N PHE A 18 0.14 -11.77 -1.14
CA PHE A 18 0.88 -10.50 -1.17
C PHE A 18 0.07 -9.36 -1.78
N LEU A 19 -0.69 -9.63 -2.85
CA LEU A 19 -1.58 -8.64 -3.47
C LEU A 19 -2.70 -8.23 -2.53
N VAL A 20 -3.30 -9.19 -1.82
CA VAL A 20 -4.32 -8.91 -0.80
C VAL A 20 -3.75 -8.11 0.35
N ALA A 21 -2.59 -8.48 0.90
CA ALA A 21 -1.94 -7.75 1.98
C ALA A 21 -1.60 -6.30 1.60
N LYS A 22 -1.10 -6.07 0.37
CA LYS A 22 -0.88 -4.70 -0.16
C LYS A 22 -2.17 -3.90 -0.30
N ASN A 23 -3.30 -4.56 -0.56
CA ASN A 23 -4.59 -3.90 -0.64
C ASN A 23 -5.15 -3.54 0.74
N ILE A 24 -4.90 -4.36 1.76
CA ILE A 24 -5.38 -4.15 3.14
C ILE A 24 -4.61 -3.03 3.85
N ASN A 25 -3.31 -2.85 3.54
CA ASN A 25 -2.51 -1.76 4.12
C ASN A 25 -2.83 -0.37 3.56
N ALA A 26 -3.75 -0.26 2.60
CA ALA A 26 -4.22 1.02 2.13
C ALA A 26 -5.29 1.54 3.10
N ILE A 27 -4.90 2.42 4.02
CA ILE A 27 -5.84 3.10 4.93
C ILE A 27 -6.85 3.84 4.06
N HIS A 28 -8.13 3.48 4.23
CA HIS A 28 -9.20 4.11 3.49
C HIS A 28 -9.39 5.53 4.01
N CYS A 29 -9.43 6.50 3.10
CA CYS A 29 -9.66 7.90 3.42
C CYS A 29 -10.74 8.45 2.50
N ASN A 30 -11.54 9.39 3.02
CA ASN A 30 -12.43 10.20 2.21
C ASN A 30 -11.85 11.61 2.03
N ASP A 31 -11.13 12.08 3.07
CA ASP A 31 -10.39 13.32 3.11
C ASP A 31 -8.98 13.11 3.72
N VAL A 32 -8.07 14.06 3.53
CA VAL A 32 -6.70 14.00 4.12
C VAL A 32 -6.74 13.89 5.64
N ASN A 33 -7.77 14.44 6.28
CA ASN A 33 -7.93 14.38 7.74
C ASN A 33 -8.24 12.96 8.28
N ASP A 34 -8.68 12.03 7.43
CA ASP A 34 -8.92 10.62 7.81
C ASP A 34 -7.61 9.82 7.92
N CYS A 35 -6.52 10.33 7.35
CA CYS A 35 -5.24 9.65 7.39
C CYS A 35 -4.52 9.92 8.71
N PRO A 36 -4.00 8.89 9.41
CA PRO A 36 -3.25 9.12 10.63
C PRO A 36 -2.01 9.98 10.33
N PRO A 37 -1.72 10.98 11.17
CA PRO A 37 -0.53 11.80 11.02
C PRO A 37 0.69 10.92 11.25
N ASP A 38 1.53 10.80 10.23
CA ASP A 38 2.77 10.05 10.34
C ASP A 38 3.92 11.01 10.64
N ILE A 39 4.58 10.80 11.79
CA ILE A 39 5.66 11.66 12.29
C ILE A 39 6.85 11.65 11.31
N SER A 40 7.01 10.59 10.51
CA SER A 40 8.11 10.41 9.57
C SER A 40 7.82 10.93 8.16
N ASN A 41 6.54 11.11 7.82
CA ASN A 41 6.08 11.50 6.48
C ASN A 41 5.02 12.61 6.57
N PRO A 42 5.43 13.90 6.57
CA PRO A 42 4.51 15.03 6.73
C PRO A 42 3.59 15.24 5.52
N PHE A 43 3.92 14.64 4.37
CA PHE A 43 3.13 14.73 3.14
C PHE A 43 2.23 13.50 3.00
N VAL A 44 0.99 13.67 3.44
CA VAL A 44 -0.08 12.70 3.22
C VAL A 44 -1.08 13.25 2.21
N ARG A 45 -1.50 12.39 1.27
CA ARG A 45 -2.56 12.70 0.31
C ARG A 45 -3.59 11.58 0.36
N CYS A 46 -4.87 11.95 0.30
CA CYS A 46 -5.93 10.98 0.05
C CYS A 46 -6.13 10.89 -1.46
N GLU A 47 -5.71 9.76 -2.07
CA GLU A 47 -5.85 9.53 -3.50
C GLU A 47 -6.49 8.17 -3.74
N SER A 48 -7.53 8.12 -4.58
CA SER A 48 -8.31 6.90 -4.85
C SER A 48 -8.82 6.22 -3.58
N ASN A 49 -9.29 7.02 -2.61
CA ASN A 49 -9.70 6.62 -1.27
C ASN A 49 -8.62 5.88 -0.47
N ARG A 50 -7.34 6.22 -0.66
CA ARG A 50 -6.21 5.62 0.04
C ARG A 50 -5.25 6.70 0.51
N CYS A 51 -4.72 6.55 1.71
CA CYS A 51 -3.64 7.40 2.20
C CYS A 51 -2.33 7.05 1.50
N ILE A 52 -1.80 8.01 0.75
CA ILE A 52 -0.48 7.94 0.11
C ILE A 52 0.47 8.82 0.92
N TYR A 53 1.49 8.19 1.53
CA TYR A 53 2.57 8.89 2.23
C TYR A 53 3.76 9.04 1.29
N SER A 54 4.05 10.27 0.87
CA SER A 54 5.18 10.55 -0.02
C SER A 54 6.38 11.03 0.78
N ARG A 55 7.56 10.45 0.52
CA ARG A 55 8.85 10.95 1.02
C ARG A 55 9.52 11.86 -0.01
N LEU A 56 8.74 12.68 -0.70
CA LEU A 56 9.28 13.69 -1.62
C LEU A 56 9.34 15.02 -0.90
N GLU A 57 10.46 15.70 -1.08
CA GLU A 57 10.75 17.05 -0.63
C GLU A 57 9.54 17.98 -0.72
N PRO A 58 9.37 18.90 0.25
CA PRO A 58 8.30 19.87 0.22
C PRO A 58 8.19 20.54 -1.16
N PRO A 59 7.00 20.62 -1.77
CA PRO A 59 6.80 21.42 -2.98
C PRO A 59 6.97 22.92 -2.72
N PHE A 60 7.03 23.34 -1.45
CA PHE A 60 7.31 24.70 -1.02
C PHE A 60 8.31 24.66 0.11
N GLY A 61 9.57 24.99 -0.19
CA GLY A 61 10.49 25.48 0.82
C GLY A 61 9.84 26.68 1.51
N CYS A 62 9.64 26.55 2.82
CA CYS A 62 9.39 27.67 3.72
C CYS A 62 10.52 27.67 4.74
#